data_AF-A0A376ZUL8-F1
#
_entry.id   AF-A0A376ZUL8-F1
#
_cell.length_a   1.000
_cell.length_b   1.000
_cell.length_c   1.000
_cell.angle_alpha   90.00
_cell.angle_beta   90.00
_cell.angle_gamma   90.00
#
_symmetry.space_group_name_H-M   'P 1'
#
loop_
_entity.id
_entity.type
_entity.pdbx_description
1 polymer ?
#
loop_
_entity_poly.entity_id
_entity_poly.type
_entity_poly.pdbx_seq_one_letter_code
_entity_poly.pdbx_strand_id
1 'polypeptide(L)'
;MPGIVCSHNHFYSGLSRGIMANIAPCPDFISTLKNLWWRLDRALDEESLYYSGLICSLEAIKSGCTSVIDHHASPAYIGGSLSTLRDAFLKLACAR
;
A
#
# COMPACT_ATOMS: atom_id res chain seq x y z
N MET A 1 9.69 24.85 2.00
CA MET A 1 9.28 24.46 0.62
C MET A 1 7.87 23.88 0.68
N PRO A 2 7.07 23.93 -0.40
CA PRO A 2 5.80 23.20 -0.48
C PRO A 2 6.00 21.69 -0.27
N GLY A 3 4.97 20.99 0.19
CA GLY A 3 5.00 19.54 0.33
C GLY A 3 5.01 18.82 -1.02
N ILE A 4 5.62 17.64 -1.08
CA ILE A 4 5.68 16.82 -2.29
C ILE A 4 4.30 16.19 -2.56
N VAL A 5 3.96 16.06 -3.85
CA VAL A 5 2.75 15.37 -4.32
C VAL A 5 3.16 14.10 -5.07
N CYS A 6 2.73 12.94 -4.57
CA CYS A 6 2.93 11.64 -5.19
C CYS A 6 1.69 11.28 -6.03
N SER A 7 1.74 11.49 -7.34
CA SER A 7 0.58 11.30 -8.22
C SER A 7 0.20 9.84 -8.48
N HIS A 8 1.01 8.87 -8.02
CA HIS A 8 0.75 7.45 -8.20
C HIS A 8 1.52 6.63 -7.17
N ASN A 9 0.79 5.85 -6.36
CA ASN A 9 1.35 4.91 -5.40
C ASN A 9 0.46 3.67 -5.27
N HIS A 10 0.98 2.63 -4.63
CA HIS A 10 0.23 1.47 -4.15
C HIS A 10 0.65 1.20 -2.71
N PHE A 11 -0.06 1.69 -1.70
CA PHE A 11 0.42 1.62 -0.32
C PHE A 11 0.60 0.21 0.22
N TYR A 12 -0.29 -0.72 -0.16
CA TYR A 12 -0.16 -2.12 0.20
C TYR A 12 1.13 -2.77 -0.34
N SER A 13 1.76 -2.20 -1.40
CA SER A 13 3.04 -2.68 -1.92
C SER A 13 4.18 -2.56 -0.91
N GLY A 14 4.03 -1.69 0.10
CA GLY A 14 4.99 -1.61 1.19
C GLY A 14 5.23 -2.93 1.92
N LEU A 15 4.22 -3.83 1.93
CA LEU A 15 4.30 -5.16 2.51
C LEU A 15 5.14 -6.15 1.68
N SER A 16 5.44 -5.85 0.41
CA SER A 16 6.28 -6.71 -0.42
C SER A 16 7.78 -6.51 -0.16
N ARG A 17 8.17 -5.45 0.55
CA ARG A 17 9.57 -5.12 0.83
C ARG A 17 10.16 -6.16 1.79
N GLY A 18 11.22 -6.85 1.35
CA GLY A 18 11.88 -7.88 2.15
C GLY A 18 11.04 -9.15 2.35
N ILE A 19 10.07 -9.40 1.47
CA ILE A 19 9.21 -10.59 1.56
C ILE A 19 10.06 -11.88 1.46
N MET A 20 9.84 -12.80 2.41
CA MET A 20 10.55 -14.08 2.49
C MET A 20 9.80 -15.23 1.79
N ALA A 21 8.69 -14.92 1.11
CA ALA A 21 7.90 -15.89 0.38
C ALA A 21 8.68 -16.44 -0.82
N ASN A 22 8.47 -17.72 -1.14
CA ASN A 22 9.02 -18.29 -2.36
C ASN A 22 8.29 -17.70 -3.59
N ILE A 23 9.01 -16.86 -4.34
CA ILE A 23 8.52 -16.18 -5.55
C ILE A 23 9.28 -16.78 -6.74
N ALA A 24 8.54 -17.33 -7.70
CA ALA A 24 9.13 -17.85 -8.94
C ALA A 24 9.77 -16.73 -9.78
N PRO A 25 10.76 -17.03 -10.64
CA PRO A 25 11.42 -16.02 -11.47
C PRO A 25 10.45 -15.14 -12.26
N CYS A 26 10.75 -13.83 -12.30
CA CYS A 26 9.92 -12.82 -12.95
C CYS A 26 10.70 -12.11 -14.06
N PRO A 27 10.94 -12.74 -15.23
CA PRO A 27 11.71 -12.14 -16.33
C PRO A 27 10.97 -10.97 -17.02
N ASP A 28 9.68 -10.79 -16.75
CA ASP A 28 8.85 -9.76 -17.36
C ASP A 28 7.79 -9.21 -16.38
N PHE A 29 7.05 -8.20 -16.83
CA PHE A 29 6.02 -7.57 -16.02
C PHE A 29 4.86 -8.53 -15.69
N ILE A 30 4.44 -9.36 -16.65
CA ILE A 30 3.32 -10.29 -16.47
C ILE A 30 3.65 -11.38 -15.45
N SER A 31 4.86 -11.91 -15.46
CA SER A 31 5.37 -12.85 -14.47
C SER A 31 5.49 -12.20 -13.10
N THR A 32 5.88 -10.92 -13.01
CA THR A 32 5.84 -10.16 -11.74
C THR A 32 4.41 -10.04 -11.20
N LEU A 33 3.44 -9.72 -12.05
CA LEU A 33 2.03 -9.68 -11.65
C LEU A 33 1.53 -11.04 -11.16
N LYS A 34 1.81 -12.11 -11.91
CA LYS A 34 1.37 -13.48 -11.59
C LYS A 34 2.02 -14.03 -10.32
N ASN A 35 3.33 -13.88 -10.20
CA ASN A 35 4.13 -14.56 -9.18
C ASN A 35 4.20 -13.79 -7.85
N LEU A 36 3.95 -12.46 -7.88
CA LEU A 36 3.96 -11.60 -6.70
C LEU A 36 2.64 -10.83 -6.54
N TRP A 37 2.35 -9.85 -7.40
CA TRP A 37 1.33 -8.83 -7.08
C TRP A 37 -0.06 -9.41 -6.89
N TRP A 38 -0.58 -10.21 -7.81
CA TRP A 38 -1.92 -10.79 -7.66
C TRP A 38 -2.04 -11.75 -6.49
N ARG A 39 -0.94 -12.34 -6.03
CA ARG A 39 -0.92 -13.17 -4.82
C ARG A 39 -0.99 -12.29 -3.58
N LEU A 40 -0.24 -11.19 -3.55
CA LEU A 40 -0.29 -10.20 -2.46
C LEU A 40 -1.66 -9.52 -2.40
N ASP A 41 -2.18 -9.01 -3.52
CA ASP A 41 -3.49 -8.34 -3.59
C ASP A 41 -4.60 -9.21 -2.98
N ARG A 42 -4.60 -10.52 -3.29
CA ARG A 42 -5.57 -11.50 -2.77
C ARG A 42 -5.32 -11.91 -1.32
N ALA A 43 -4.13 -11.68 -0.78
CA ALA A 43 -3.80 -11.97 0.60
C ALA A 43 -4.15 -10.81 1.55
N LEU A 44 -4.52 -9.65 1.02
CA LEU A 44 -4.91 -8.50 1.83
C LEU A 44 -6.26 -8.76 2.53
N ASP A 45 -6.21 -8.63 3.85
CA ASP A 45 -7.35 -8.54 4.75
C ASP A 45 -7.44 -7.13 5.35
N GLU A 46 -8.40 -6.92 6.25
CA GLU A 46 -8.61 -5.62 6.90
C GLU A 46 -7.38 -5.14 7.68
N GLU A 47 -6.75 -6.03 8.44
CA GLU A 47 -5.62 -5.69 9.32
C GLU A 47 -4.37 -5.32 8.51
N SER A 48 -3.99 -6.17 7.56
CA SER A 48 -2.86 -5.91 6.67
C SER A 48 -3.06 -4.65 5.83
N LEU A 49 -4.29 -4.40 5.36
CA LEU A 49 -4.62 -3.16 4.66
C LEU A 49 -4.44 -1.93 5.56
N TYR A 50 -5.01 -1.96 6.77
CA TYR A 50 -4.89 -0.87 7.74
C TYR A 50 -3.42 -0.54 8.03
N TYR A 51 -2.61 -1.54 8.37
CA TYR A 51 -1.20 -1.33 8.71
C TYR A 51 -0.35 -0.91 7.52
N SER A 52 -0.66 -1.41 6.30
CA SER A 52 0.04 -0.95 5.09
C SER A 52 -0.20 0.53 4.81
N GLY A 53 -1.46 0.98 4.93
CA GLY A 53 -1.82 2.39 4.80
C GLY A 53 -1.12 3.24 5.86
N LEU A 54 -1.10 2.79 7.12
CA LEU A 54 -0.48 3.49 8.23
C LEU A 54 1.04 3.62 8.07
N ILE A 55 1.74 2.51 7.91
CA ILE A 55 3.22 2.49 7.89
C ILE A 55 3.73 3.28 6.68
N CYS A 56 3.15 3.06 5.51
CA CYS A 56 3.64 3.71 4.30
C CYS A 56 3.23 5.19 4.21
N SER A 57 2.10 5.59 4.80
CA SER A 57 1.78 7.01 4.99
C SER A 57 2.76 7.70 5.93
N LEU A 58 3.19 7.03 7.00
CA LEU A 58 4.21 7.57 7.91
C LEU A 58 5.54 7.78 7.19
N GLU A 59 5.95 6.83 6.35
CA GLU A 59 7.15 6.99 5.51
C GLU A 59 7.00 8.16 4.52
N ALA A 60 5.86 8.26 3.84
CA ALA A 60 5.58 9.37 2.93
C ALA A 60 5.71 10.74 3.63
N ILE A 61 5.11 10.87 4.82
CA ILE A 61 5.21 12.09 5.64
C ILE A 61 6.67 12.38 6.02
N LYS A 62 7.42 11.37 6.48
CA LYS A 62 8.85 11.52 6.81
C LYS A 62 9.69 11.96 5.62
N SER A 63 9.30 11.59 4.41
CA SER A 63 9.93 12.01 3.15
C SER A 63 9.44 13.37 2.63
N GLY A 64 8.55 14.07 3.35
CA GLY A 64 8.02 15.38 2.95
C GLY A 64 6.87 15.31 1.93
N CYS A 65 6.31 14.12 1.68
CA CYS A 65 5.09 13.95 0.90
C CYS A 65 3.87 14.37 1.72
N THR A 66 3.03 15.21 1.13
CA THR A 66 1.83 15.79 1.77
C THR A 66 0.54 15.44 1.06
N SER A 67 0.63 14.87 -0.15
CA SER A 67 -0.53 14.45 -0.92
C SER A 67 -0.15 13.27 -1.81
N VAL A 68 -1.04 12.29 -1.91
CA VAL A 68 -0.80 11.05 -2.64
C VAL A 68 -2.08 10.56 -3.32
N ILE A 69 -1.94 9.98 -4.50
CA ILE A 69 -2.99 9.20 -5.15
C ILE A 69 -2.63 7.72 -5.00
N ASP A 70 -3.37 7.01 -4.17
CA ASP A 70 -3.19 5.58 -3.93
C ASP A 70 -4.07 4.75 -4.87
N HIS A 71 -3.44 3.90 -5.67
CA HIS A 71 -4.09 3.00 -6.62
C HIS A 71 -4.32 1.63 -5.96
N HIS A 72 -5.21 1.62 -4.96
CA HIS A 72 -5.46 0.47 -4.10
C HIS A 72 -6.10 -0.74 -4.81
N ALA A 73 -5.71 -1.95 -4.42
CA ALA A 73 -6.33 -3.21 -4.85
C ALA A 73 -6.33 -4.27 -3.73
N SER A 74 -7.51 -4.62 -3.21
CA SER A 74 -7.72 -5.70 -2.23
C SER A 74 -8.90 -6.60 -2.62
N PRO A 75 -8.78 -7.44 -3.66
CA PRO A 75 -9.88 -8.27 -4.15
C PRO A 75 -10.52 -9.20 -3.10
N ALA A 76 -9.79 -9.60 -2.05
CA ALA A 76 -10.32 -10.42 -0.96
C ALA A 76 -11.02 -9.60 0.15
N TYR A 77 -10.86 -8.27 0.14
CA TYR A 77 -11.46 -7.33 1.09
C TYR A 77 -11.91 -6.08 0.34
N ILE A 78 -12.99 -6.18 -0.43
CA ILE A 78 -13.49 -5.04 -1.24
C ILE A 78 -14.33 -4.11 -0.37
N GLY A 79 -15.35 -4.64 0.30
CA GLY A 79 -16.21 -3.87 1.20
C GLY A 79 -15.42 -3.38 2.42
N GLY A 80 -15.51 -2.09 2.74
CA GLY A 80 -14.81 -1.48 3.88
C GLY A 80 -13.38 -1.02 3.59
N SER A 81 -12.71 -1.54 2.55
CA SER A 81 -11.29 -1.24 2.24
C SER A 81 -10.93 0.25 2.23
N LEU A 82 -11.72 1.07 1.57
CA LEU A 82 -11.49 2.52 1.51
C LEU A 82 -11.72 3.21 2.86
N SER A 83 -12.64 2.71 3.69
CA SER A 83 -12.83 3.21 5.05
C SER A 83 -11.64 2.86 5.93
N THR A 84 -11.14 1.62 5.85
CA THR A 84 -9.94 1.17 6.55
C THR A 84 -8.71 2.00 6.18
N LEU A 85 -8.48 2.24 4.88
CA LEU A 85 -7.39 3.12 4.41
C LEU A 85 -7.57 4.56 4.91
N ARG A 86 -8.79 5.10 4.83
CA ARG A 86 -9.09 6.45 5.34
C ARG A 86 -8.73 6.55 6.82
N ASP A 87 -9.13 5.57 7.63
CA ASP A 87 -8.89 5.59 9.07
C ASP A 87 -7.39 5.51 9.38
N ALA A 88 -6.62 4.72 8.62
CA ALA A 88 -5.17 4.67 8.70
C ALA A 88 -4.50 6.02 8.38
N PHE A 89 -4.96 6.72 7.35
CA PHE A 89 -4.43 8.04 6.97
C PHE A 89 -4.80 9.11 8.01
N LEU A 90 -6.06 9.12 8.47
CA LEU A 90 -6.53 10.07 9.47
C LEU A 90 -5.80 9.91 10.80
N LYS A 91 -5.42 8.67 11.16
CA LYS A 91 -4.64 8.41 12.37
C LYS A 91 -3.33 9.20 12.42
N LEU A 92 -2.69 9.42 11.27
CA LEU A 92 -1.44 10.19 11.16
C LEU A 92 -1.69 11.67 10.88
N ALA A 93 -2.72 12.01 10.11
CA ALA A 93 -3.07 13.40 9.80
C ALA A 93 -3.53 14.18 11.04
N CYS A 94 -4.21 13.51 11.98
CA CYS A 94 -4.69 14.09 13.23
C CYS A 94 -3.66 14.04 14.37
N ALA A 95 -2.44 13.52 14.15
CA ALA A 95 -1.38 13.48 15.16
C ALA A 95 -0.68 14.85 15.36
N ARG A 96 -1.39 15.95 15.08
CA ARG A 96 -0.95 17.31 15.38
C ARG A 96 -1.43 17.74 16.76
#